data_AF-A0A5C7QTN9-F1
#
_entry.id   AF-A0A5C7QTN9-F1
#
_cell.length_a   1.000
_cell.length_b   1.000
_cell.length_c   1.000
_cell.angle_alpha   90.00
_cell.angle_beta   90.00
_cell.angle_gamma   90.00
#
_symmetry.space_group_name_H-M   'P 1'
#
loop_
_entity.id
_entity.type
_entity.pdbx_description
1 polymer ?
#
loop_
_entity_poly.entity_id
_entity_poly.type
_entity_poly.pdbx_seq_one_letter_code
_entity_poly.pdbx_strand_id
1 'polypeptide(L)'
;SLDVPFQIEEPVTYAILKRVNPEGRTMCSLCSRLRRGILYRVADELGATRIALGHHRDDILETFFLNMFFGGKLKAMPPKLVSDDGRHVVIRPLAYVQEADLVAYADWRAFPIIPCTLCGSQENLKRKEVKQLMRDWEKRFPGRVDNVFSSLTRVTPSHLLDRGLYDFAGLRADGTPVPDGDIAFDVDPALEEAVSSQPVAGIAGITVARRD
;
A
#
# COMPACT_ATOMS: atom_id res chain seq x y z
N SER A 1 26.69 -22.49 6.79
CA SER A 1 26.52 -21.16 7.40
C SER A 1 26.90 -20.11 6.38
N LEU A 2 26.24 -18.94 6.35
CA LEU A 2 26.47 -17.88 5.35
C LEU A 2 27.59 -16.89 5.72
N ASP A 3 28.30 -17.13 6.83
CA ASP A 3 29.38 -16.27 7.36
C ASP A 3 28.98 -14.79 7.52
N VAL A 4 27.72 -14.56 7.91
CA VAL A 4 27.19 -13.24 8.21
C VAL A 4 27.20 -13.05 9.73
N PRO A 5 27.84 -11.98 10.25
CA PRO A 5 27.76 -11.66 11.67
C PRO A 5 26.32 -11.48 12.13
N PHE A 6 25.97 -12.09 13.27
CA PHE A 6 24.64 -11.94 13.86
C PHE A 6 24.74 -11.75 15.38
N GLN A 7 23.78 -11.02 15.93
CA GLN A 7 23.61 -10.79 17.36
C GLN A 7 22.19 -11.20 17.74
N ILE A 8 22.05 -12.00 18.80
CA ILE A 8 20.76 -12.42 19.33
C ILE A 8 20.46 -11.54 20.55
N GLU A 9 19.39 -10.77 20.45
CA GLU A 9 18.82 -10.06 21.59
C GLU A 9 17.77 -10.95 22.26
N GLU A 10 17.89 -11.15 23.57
CA GLU A 10 16.90 -11.86 24.39
C GLU A 10 16.13 -10.89 25.33
N PRO A 11 15.38 -9.92 24.78
CA PRO A 11 14.66 -8.97 25.59
C PRO A 11 13.48 -9.66 26.29
N VAL A 12 13.15 -9.17 27.48
CA VAL A 12 12.01 -9.61 28.31
C VAL A 12 10.65 -9.20 27.71
N THR A 13 10.57 -9.04 26.39
CA THR A 13 9.40 -8.59 25.62
C THR A 13 8.16 -9.39 25.99
N TYR A 14 8.29 -10.71 26.13
CA TYR A 14 7.15 -11.55 26.50
C TYR A 14 6.64 -11.29 27.92
N ALA A 15 7.53 -11.15 28.91
CA ALA A 15 7.09 -10.88 30.28
C ALA A 15 6.55 -9.46 30.44
N ILE A 16 7.11 -8.49 29.72
CA ILE A 16 6.54 -7.13 29.61
C ILE A 16 5.13 -7.23 29.03
N LEU A 17 4.96 -7.87 27.86
CA LEU A 17 3.65 -8.03 27.22
C LEU A 17 2.61 -8.63 28.17
N LYS A 18 2.94 -9.73 28.88
CA LYS A 18 2.04 -10.35 29.87
C LYS A 18 1.70 -9.42 31.03
N ARG A 19 2.64 -8.60 31.48
CA ARG A 19 2.41 -7.68 32.61
C ARG A 19 1.53 -6.50 32.24
N VAL A 20 1.70 -5.94 31.04
CA VAL A 20 1.05 -4.66 30.67
C VAL A 20 -0.26 -4.84 29.92
N ASN A 21 -0.58 -6.04 29.44
CA ASN A 21 -1.80 -6.28 28.67
C ASN A 21 -2.83 -7.06 29.50
N PRO A 22 -4.02 -6.49 29.77
CA PRO A 22 -5.13 -7.21 30.38
C PRO A 22 -5.53 -8.43 29.55
N GLU A 23 -6.04 -9.47 30.22
CA GLU A 23 -6.60 -10.64 29.55
C GLU A 23 -7.65 -10.21 28.51
N GLY A 24 -7.56 -10.75 27.29
CA GLY A 24 -8.52 -10.49 26.20
C GLY A 24 -8.17 -9.35 25.23
N ARG A 25 -7.08 -8.60 25.41
CA ARG A 25 -6.67 -7.53 24.47
C ARG A 25 -5.62 -7.98 23.46
N THR A 26 -5.62 -7.41 22.25
CA THR A 26 -4.68 -7.74 21.17
C THR A 26 -3.23 -7.39 21.54
N MET A 27 -2.39 -8.42 21.67
CA MET A 27 -0.96 -8.29 22.02
C MET A 27 -0.07 -7.78 20.88
N CYS A 28 -0.48 -7.97 19.63
CA CYS A 28 0.37 -7.75 18.46
C CYS A 28 0.80 -6.29 18.28
N SER A 29 -0.06 -5.33 18.58
CA SER A 29 0.26 -3.91 18.42
C SER A 29 1.36 -3.47 19.39
N LEU A 30 1.29 -3.91 20.66
CA LEU A 30 2.34 -3.64 21.65
C LEU A 30 3.63 -4.41 21.33
N CYS A 31 3.52 -5.68 20.92
CA CYS A 31 4.67 -6.49 20.51
C CYS A 31 5.43 -5.85 19.35
N SER A 32 4.73 -5.38 18.32
CA SER A 32 5.33 -4.69 17.17
C SER A 32 6.07 -3.41 17.58
N ARG A 33 5.50 -2.62 18.51
CA ARG A 33 6.14 -1.41 19.04
C ARG A 33 7.42 -1.73 19.83
N LEU A 34 7.37 -2.73 20.71
CA LEU A 34 8.53 -3.17 21.48
C LEU A 34 9.65 -3.68 20.57
N ARG A 35 9.33 -4.55 19.60
CA ARG A 35 10.30 -5.07 18.61
C ARG A 35 10.98 -3.94 17.84
N ARG A 36 10.22 -2.92 17.41
CA ARG A 36 10.79 -1.75 16.73
C ARG A 36 11.72 -0.96 17.64
N GLY A 37 11.33 -0.74 18.90
CA GLY A 37 12.19 -0.06 19.88
C GLY A 37 13.51 -0.79 20.11
N ILE A 38 13.47 -2.12 20.22
CA ILE A 38 14.68 -2.95 20.34
C ILE A 38 15.55 -2.82 19.10
N LEU A 39 14.96 -2.93 17.90
CA LEU A 39 15.72 -2.79 16.64
C LEU A 39 16.43 -1.43 16.54
N TYR A 40 15.78 -0.35 16.98
CA TYR A 40 16.35 0.99 16.88
C TYR A 40 17.46 1.20 17.93
N ARG A 41 17.25 0.73 19.17
CA ARG A 41 18.30 0.73 20.21
C ARG A 41 19.55 -0.01 19.74
N VAL A 42 19.38 -1.22 19.19
CA VAL A 42 20.52 -2.02 18.70
C VAL A 42 21.19 -1.32 17.51
N ALA A 43 20.41 -0.70 16.62
CA ALA A 43 20.97 0.09 15.53
C ALA A 43 21.82 1.26 16.05
N ASP A 44 21.38 1.95 17.11
CA ASP A 44 22.17 2.99 17.77
C ASP A 44 23.47 2.44 18.36
N GLU A 45 23.40 1.35 19.13
CA GLU A 45 24.55 0.69 19.77
C GLU A 45 25.61 0.23 18.76
N LEU A 46 25.18 -0.22 17.58
CA LEU A 46 26.05 -0.64 16.48
C LEU A 46 26.52 0.52 15.58
N GLY A 47 26.05 1.75 15.81
CA GLY A 47 26.33 2.89 14.93
C GLY A 47 25.73 2.75 13.52
N ALA A 48 24.66 1.96 13.38
CA ALA A 48 24.02 1.70 12.10
C ALA A 48 23.14 2.88 11.65
N THR A 49 23.37 3.36 10.43
CA THR A 49 22.58 4.45 9.84
C THR A 49 21.32 3.96 9.11
N ARG A 50 21.22 2.65 8.85
CA ARG A 50 20.14 2.02 8.06
C ARG A 50 19.65 0.74 8.73
N ILE A 51 18.34 0.50 8.65
CA ILE A 51 17.70 -0.72 9.15
C ILE A 51 16.94 -1.38 7.99
N ALA A 52 17.38 -2.55 7.56
CA ALA A 52 16.70 -3.33 6.52
C ALA A 52 15.64 -4.25 7.12
N LEU A 53 14.41 -4.13 6.65
CA LEU A 53 13.29 -4.99 7.07
C LEU A 53 12.77 -5.79 5.88
N GLY A 54 12.46 -7.07 6.10
CA GLY A 54 12.00 -8.00 5.07
C GLY A 54 10.56 -7.81 4.61
N HIS A 55 9.99 -6.61 4.72
CA HIS A 55 8.63 -6.34 4.23
C HIS A 55 8.61 -6.41 2.71
N HIS A 56 7.63 -7.12 2.17
CA HIS A 56 7.48 -7.35 0.73
C HIS A 56 6.29 -6.60 0.14
N ARG A 57 6.04 -6.76 -1.17
CA ARG A 57 4.97 -6.05 -1.88
C ARG A 57 3.60 -6.24 -1.23
N ASP A 58 3.26 -7.49 -0.91
CA ASP A 58 1.97 -7.82 -0.31
C ASP A 58 1.82 -7.20 1.09
N ASP A 59 2.87 -7.09 1.90
CA ASP A 59 2.82 -6.36 3.19
C ASP A 59 2.45 -4.88 3.01
N ILE A 60 2.94 -4.25 1.94
CA ILE A 60 2.67 -2.85 1.60
C ILE A 60 1.20 -2.68 1.21
N LEU A 61 0.67 -3.58 0.38
CA LEU A 61 -0.74 -3.60 -0.01
C LEU A 61 -1.66 -3.89 1.17
N GLU A 62 -1.33 -4.87 2.00
CA GLU A 62 -2.07 -5.16 3.22
C GLU A 62 -2.11 -3.92 4.13
N THR A 63 -0.99 -3.22 4.27
CA THR A 63 -0.91 -1.97 5.05
C THR A 63 -1.75 -0.86 4.41
N PHE A 64 -1.73 -0.74 3.08
CA PHE A 64 -2.55 0.21 2.34
C PHE A 64 -4.05 -0.02 2.60
N PHE A 65 -4.54 -1.24 2.39
CA PHE A 65 -5.94 -1.59 2.63
C PHE A 65 -6.34 -1.46 4.10
N LEU A 66 -5.45 -1.81 5.04
CA LEU A 66 -5.73 -1.60 6.46
C LEU A 66 -5.94 -0.11 6.79
N ASN A 67 -5.10 0.78 6.25
CA ASN A 67 -5.27 2.22 6.44
C ASN A 67 -6.50 2.77 5.70
N MET A 68 -6.80 2.24 4.51
CA MET A 68 -7.96 2.68 3.73
C MET A 68 -9.27 2.26 4.39
N PHE A 69 -9.43 0.98 4.74
CA PHE A 69 -10.67 0.43 5.29
C PHE A 69 -10.91 0.77 6.75
N PHE A 70 -9.85 0.85 7.57
CA PHE A 70 -10.00 1.02 9.03
C PHE A 70 -9.42 2.34 9.55
N GLY A 71 -8.57 3.01 8.77
CA GLY A 71 -7.90 4.26 9.15
C GLY A 71 -8.39 5.50 8.41
N GLY A 72 -9.19 5.35 7.35
CA GLY A 72 -9.65 6.45 6.49
C GLY A 72 -8.51 7.22 5.81
N LYS A 73 -7.38 6.55 5.51
CA LYS A 73 -6.18 7.20 4.94
C LYS A 73 -5.65 6.45 3.72
N LEU A 74 -5.32 7.19 2.67
CA LEU A 74 -4.50 6.70 1.56
C LEU A 74 -3.03 6.62 2.01
N LYS A 75 -2.69 5.57 2.74
CA LYS A 75 -1.36 5.40 3.34
C LYS A 75 -0.90 3.95 3.24
N ALA A 76 0.11 3.71 2.43
CA ALA A 76 0.81 2.43 2.37
C ALA A 76 2.04 2.43 3.29
N MET A 77 2.98 1.53 3.02
CA MET A 77 4.29 1.47 3.67
C MET A 77 5.37 1.78 2.62
N PRO A 78 6.10 2.91 2.70
CA PRO A 78 7.05 3.28 1.66
C PRO A 78 8.29 2.37 1.65
N PRO A 79 8.98 2.19 0.51
CA PRO A 79 10.19 1.36 0.43
C PRO A 79 11.35 1.92 1.27
N LYS A 80 11.36 3.24 1.53
CA LYS A 80 12.36 3.95 2.32
C LYS A 80 11.68 5.00 3.19
N LEU A 81 12.06 5.09 4.47
CA LEU A 81 11.48 6.02 5.43
C LEU A 81 12.54 6.44 6.45
N VAL A 82 12.62 7.74 6.75
CA VAL A 82 13.42 8.26 7.88
C VAL A 82 12.67 7.97 9.19
N SER A 83 13.35 7.50 10.23
CA SER A 83 12.75 7.32 11.55
C SER A 83 12.24 8.65 12.12
N ASP A 84 11.25 8.59 13.01
CA ASP A 84 10.62 9.80 13.56
C ASP A 84 11.61 10.71 14.32
N ASP A 85 12.69 10.13 14.87
CA ASP A 85 13.78 10.85 15.53
C ASP A 85 14.90 11.31 14.57
N GLY A 86 14.78 11.03 13.28
CA GLY A 86 15.75 11.43 12.24
C GLY A 86 17.05 10.62 12.20
N ARG A 87 17.27 9.68 13.14
CA ARG A 87 18.59 9.04 13.34
C ARG A 87 18.86 7.88 12.38
N HIS A 88 17.83 7.19 11.90
CA HIS A 88 17.98 6.04 11.01
C HIS A 88 17.12 6.18 9.77
N VAL A 89 17.49 5.44 8.72
CA VAL A 89 16.60 5.21 7.57
C VAL A 89 16.24 3.74 7.49
N VAL A 90 14.94 3.47 7.56
CA VAL A 90 14.37 2.14 7.35
C VAL A 90 14.26 1.89 5.85
N ILE A 91 14.79 0.76 5.39
CA ILE A 91 14.71 0.30 4.00
C ILE A 91 13.99 -1.04 3.91
N ARG A 92 13.28 -1.25 2.80
CA ARG A 92 12.55 -2.48 2.50
C ARG A 92 12.97 -2.98 1.11
N PRO A 93 14.09 -3.72 1.02
CA PRO A 93 14.63 -4.14 -0.27
C PRO A 93 13.66 -4.99 -1.09
N LEU A 94 12.73 -5.68 -0.43
CA LEU A 94 11.76 -6.59 -1.05
C LEU A 94 10.42 -5.92 -1.39
N ALA A 95 10.32 -4.59 -1.28
CA ALA A 95 9.07 -3.83 -1.45
C ALA A 95 8.32 -4.09 -2.77
N TYR A 96 9.00 -4.60 -3.80
CA TYR A 96 8.43 -4.88 -5.12
C TYR A 96 8.34 -6.39 -5.42
N VAL A 97 8.75 -7.25 -4.49
CA VAL A 97 8.74 -8.70 -4.65
C VAL A 97 7.43 -9.28 -4.12
N GLN A 98 6.80 -10.18 -4.89
CA GLN A 98 5.57 -10.83 -4.47
C GLN A 98 5.85 -11.83 -3.33
N GLU A 99 4.89 -12.02 -2.42
CA GLU A 99 5.02 -13.04 -1.38
C GLU A 99 5.22 -14.46 -1.98
N ALA A 100 4.51 -14.78 -3.07
CA ALA A 100 4.61 -16.08 -3.72
C ALA A 100 6.03 -16.42 -4.18
N ASP A 101 6.75 -15.44 -4.75
CA ASP A 101 8.13 -15.59 -5.19
C ASP A 101 9.07 -15.80 -4.00
N LEU A 102 8.83 -15.10 -2.89
CA LEU A 102 9.63 -15.26 -1.66
C LEU A 102 9.42 -16.64 -1.02
N VAL A 103 8.19 -17.16 -1.02
CA VAL A 103 7.88 -18.50 -0.55
C VAL A 103 8.60 -19.54 -1.42
N ALA A 104 8.46 -19.46 -2.75
CA ALA A 104 9.14 -20.36 -3.67
C ALA A 104 10.66 -20.30 -3.52
N TYR A 105 11.23 -19.10 -3.32
CA TYR A 105 12.64 -18.93 -3.07
C TYR A 105 13.10 -19.53 -1.74
N ALA A 106 12.33 -19.33 -0.67
CA ALA A 106 12.63 -19.90 0.64
C ALA A 106 12.60 -21.43 0.61
N ASP A 107 11.63 -22.03 -0.09
CA ASP A 107 11.53 -23.48 -0.28
C ASP A 107 12.73 -23.99 -1.09
N TRP A 108 13.05 -23.35 -2.22
CA TRP A 108 14.20 -23.72 -3.05
C TRP A 108 15.54 -23.64 -2.30
N ARG A 109 15.69 -22.62 -1.45
CA ARG A 109 16.89 -22.45 -0.60
C ARG A 109 16.86 -23.26 0.70
N ALA A 110 15.76 -23.95 0.97
CA ALA A 110 15.50 -24.66 2.23
C ALA A 110 15.75 -23.78 3.47
N PHE A 111 15.28 -22.53 3.44
CA PHE A 111 15.42 -21.64 4.60
C PHE A 111 14.49 -22.04 5.75
N PRO A 112 14.96 -22.03 7.01
CA PRO A 112 14.09 -22.27 8.15
C PRO A 112 13.12 -21.11 8.33
N ILE A 113 11.82 -21.42 8.35
CA ILE A 113 10.76 -20.44 8.62
C ILE A 113 10.48 -20.39 10.12
N ILE A 114 10.64 -19.22 10.73
CA ILE A 114 10.39 -18.99 12.16
C ILE A 114 9.03 -18.29 12.32
N PRO A 115 7.95 -19.01 12.71
CA PRO A 115 6.65 -18.40 12.91
C PRO A 115 6.60 -17.59 14.21
N CYS A 116 5.76 -16.55 14.22
CA CYS A 116 5.42 -15.85 15.46
C CYS A 116 4.37 -16.65 16.24
N THR A 117 4.81 -17.50 17.17
CA THR A 117 3.93 -18.33 18.02
C THR A 117 3.63 -17.71 19.39
N LEU A 118 4.22 -16.55 19.69
CA LEU A 118 4.34 -15.97 21.03
C LEU A 118 2.98 -15.70 21.74
N CYS A 119 1.91 -15.43 21.00
CA CYS A 119 0.61 -15.04 21.55
C CYS A 119 -0.55 -15.94 21.08
N GLY A 120 -0.28 -17.21 20.73
CA GLY A 120 -1.33 -18.18 20.39
C GLY A 120 -2.14 -17.80 19.14
N SER A 121 -1.48 -17.19 18.15
CA SER A 121 -2.05 -16.85 16.83
C SER A 121 -3.34 -16.00 16.83
N GLN A 122 -3.44 -14.98 17.68
CA GLN A 122 -4.25 -13.80 17.31
C GLN A 122 -3.49 -12.99 16.25
N GLU A 123 -3.25 -13.61 15.09
CA GLU A 123 -2.94 -12.87 13.88
C GLU A 123 -4.00 -11.77 13.74
N ASN A 124 -3.57 -10.55 13.45
CA ASN A 124 -4.45 -9.42 13.19
C ASN A 124 -5.57 -9.91 12.26
N LEU A 125 -6.77 -10.16 12.80
CA LEU A 125 -7.89 -10.71 12.03
C LEU A 125 -8.09 -9.88 10.77
N LYS A 126 -7.89 -8.57 10.89
CA LYS A 126 -7.93 -7.61 9.78
C LYS A 126 -6.86 -7.81 8.71
N ARG A 127 -5.63 -8.16 9.09
CA ARG A 127 -4.58 -8.47 8.11
C ARG A 127 -4.86 -9.79 7.39
N LYS A 128 -5.33 -10.81 8.11
CA LYS A 128 -5.80 -12.06 7.46
C LYS A 128 -6.97 -11.80 6.50
N GLU A 129 -7.97 -11.04 6.95
CA GLU A 129 -9.14 -10.68 6.16
C GLU A 129 -8.72 -9.97 4.86
N VAL A 130 -7.83 -8.97 4.96
CA VAL A 130 -7.30 -8.24 3.79
C VAL A 130 -6.48 -9.16 2.88
N LYS A 131 -5.65 -10.04 3.43
CA LYS A 131 -4.87 -11.01 2.65
C LYS A 131 -5.78 -11.97 1.89
N GLN A 132 -6.84 -12.45 2.52
CA GLN A 132 -7.83 -13.31 1.86
C GLN A 132 -8.56 -12.55 0.75
N LEU A 133 -8.98 -11.30 1.01
CA LEU A 133 -9.59 -10.44 0.00
C LEU A 133 -8.70 -10.27 -1.24
N MET A 134 -7.40 -10.01 -1.04
CA MET A 134 -6.44 -9.88 -2.14
C MET A 134 -6.33 -11.17 -2.95
N ARG A 135 -6.24 -12.34 -2.28
CA ARG A 135 -6.20 -13.65 -2.95
C ARG A 135 -7.47 -13.93 -3.75
N ASP A 136 -8.63 -13.60 -3.19
CA ASP A 136 -9.91 -13.79 -3.87
C ASP A 136 -10.05 -12.89 -5.10
N TRP A 137 -9.54 -11.66 -5.03
CA TRP A 137 -9.48 -10.77 -6.18
C TRP A 137 -8.54 -11.26 -7.26
N GLU A 138 -7.34 -11.71 -6.90
CA GLU A 138 -6.39 -12.23 -7.88
C GLU A 138 -6.95 -13.47 -8.58
N LYS A 139 -7.66 -14.35 -7.85
CA LYS A 139 -8.34 -15.52 -8.43
C LYS A 139 -9.47 -15.15 -9.39
N ARG A 140 -10.29 -14.16 -9.03
CA ARG A 140 -11.46 -13.76 -9.83
C ARG A 140 -11.10 -12.83 -10.99
N PHE A 141 -10.06 -12.03 -10.82
CA PHE A 141 -9.64 -10.96 -11.72
C PHE A 141 -8.11 -10.86 -11.71
N PRO A 142 -7.41 -11.74 -12.45
CA PRO A 142 -5.96 -11.73 -12.52
C PRO A 142 -5.39 -10.35 -12.87
N GLY A 143 -4.33 -9.94 -12.18
CA GLY A 143 -3.70 -8.62 -12.32
C GLY A 143 -4.38 -7.49 -11.55
N ARG A 144 -5.50 -7.74 -10.85
CA ARG A 144 -6.18 -6.70 -10.06
C ARG A 144 -5.31 -6.23 -8.89
N VAL A 145 -4.62 -7.15 -8.21
CA VAL A 145 -3.74 -6.79 -7.09
C VAL A 145 -2.55 -5.97 -7.61
N ASP A 146 -2.01 -6.32 -8.77
CA ASP A 146 -0.92 -5.58 -9.44
C ASP A 146 -1.35 -4.17 -9.87
N ASN A 147 -2.58 -4.02 -10.36
CA ASN A 147 -3.15 -2.70 -10.69
C ASN A 147 -3.28 -1.81 -9.46
N VAL A 148 -3.71 -2.35 -8.31
CA VAL A 148 -3.75 -1.60 -7.05
C VAL A 148 -2.34 -1.21 -6.61
N PHE A 149 -1.36 -2.11 -6.71
CA PHE A 149 0.01 -1.75 -6.35
C PHE A 149 0.57 -0.65 -7.25
N SER A 150 0.31 -0.75 -8.55
CA SER A 150 0.73 0.25 -9.52
C SER A 150 0.08 1.61 -9.28
N SER A 151 -1.18 1.66 -8.85
CA SER A 151 -1.88 2.92 -8.56
C SER A 151 -1.27 3.70 -7.39
N LEU A 152 -0.57 3.02 -6.46
CA LEU A 152 0.18 3.71 -5.39
C LEU A 152 1.30 4.62 -5.91
N THR A 153 1.72 4.45 -7.16
CA THR A 153 2.74 5.30 -7.82
C THR A 153 2.15 6.32 -8.79
N ARG A 154 0.84 6.27 -9.04
CA ARG A 154 0.14 7.07 -10.05
C ARG A 154 -0.99 7.85 -9.38
N VAL A 155 -0.61 8.88 -8.62
CA VAL A 155 -1.55 9.73 -7.89
C VAL A 155 -1.88 10.95 -8.74
N THR A 156 -3.18 11.20 -8.94
CA THR A 156 -3.68 12.39 -9.65
C THR A 156 -4.34 13.32 -8.64
N PRO A 157 -3.63 14.34 -8.08
CA PRO A 157 -4.16 15.17 -6.99
C PRO A 157 -5.47 15.89 -7.31
N SER A 158 -5.66 16.32 -8.56
CA SER A 158 -6.88 16.98 -9.04
C SER A 158 -8.13 16.10 -8.96
N HIS A 159 -7.97 14.77 -8.96
CA HIS A 159 -9.04 13.77 -8.88
C HIS A 159 -9.17 13.16 -7.48
N LEU A 160 -8.48 13.73 -6.49
CA LEU A 160 -8.65 13.43 -5.07
C LEU A 160 -9.40 14.57 -4.37
N LEU A 161 -9.58 14.46 -3.06
CA LEU A 161 -10.37 15.41 -2.27
C LEU A 161 -9.51 16.29 -1.34
N ASP A 162 -8.19 16.28 -1.51
CA ASP A 162 -7.26 16.99 -0.62
C ASP A 162 -6.96 18.40 -1.14
N ARG A 163 -7.57 19.41 -0.51
CA ARG A 163 -7.37 20.84 -0.82
C ARG A 163 -5.95 21.35 -0.53
N GLY A 164 -5.16 20.63 0.26
CA GLY A 164 -3.77 20.95 0.51
C GLY A 164 -2.84 20.45 -0.61
N LEU A 165 -3.26 19.42 -1.35
CA LEU A 165 -2.51 18.88 -2.49
C LEU A 165 -2.97 19.47 -3.85
N TYR A 166 -4.19 20.00 -3.92
CA TYR A 166 -4.72 20.62 -5.14
C TYR A 166 -5.59 21.84 -4.80
N ASP A 167 -5.33 22.98 -5.45
CA ASP A 167 -6.09 24.22 -5.23
C ASP A 167 -7.41 24.22 -6.00
N PHE A 168 -8.44 23.66 -5.37
CA PHE A 168 -9.81 23.69 -5.90
C PHE A 168 -10.45 25.08 -5.85
N ALA A 169 -10.03 25.95 -4.92
CA ALA A 169 -10.66 27.26 -4.75
C ALA A 169 -10.22 28.25 -5.83
N GLY A 170 -8.96 28.13 -6.28
CA GLY A 170 -8.39 28.90 -7.38
C GLY A 170 -8.67 28.34 -8.77
N LEU A 171 -9.27 27.15 -8.91
CA LEU A 171 -9.50 26.49 -10.19
C LEU A 171 -10.44 27.32 -11.08
N ARG A 172 -10.01 27.60 -12.32
CA ARG A 172 -10.76 28.36 -13.33
C ARG A 172 -10.61 27.72 -14.70
N ALA A 173 -11.67 27.79 -15.50
CA ALA A 173 -11.59 27.47 -16.91
C ALA A 173 -10.86 28.61 -17.65
N ASP A 174 -9.62 28.36 -18.06
CA ASP A 174 -8.79 29.32 -18.82
C ASP A 174 -8.65 28.92 -20.31
N GLY A 175 -9.29 27.83 -20.71
CA GLY A 175 -9.22 27.29 -22.07
C GLY A 175 -7.97 26.46 -22.35
N THR A 176 -7.12 26.23 -21.35
CA THR A 176 -5.93 25.37 -21.48
C THR A 176 -6.27 23.95 -21.03
N PRO A 177 -6.06 22.93 -21.88
CA PRO A 177 -6.20 21.54 -21.47
C PRO A 177 -5.23 21.18 -20.35
N VAL A 178 -5.71 20.43 -19.35
CA VAL A 178 -4.87 19.95 -18.25
C VAL A 178 -4.27 18.59 -18.65
N PRO A 179 -2.94 18.41 -18.64
CA PRO A 179 -2.30 17.16 -19.10
C PRO A 179 -2.76 15.89 -18.39
N ASP A 180 -3.13 15.99 -17.11
CA ASP A 180 -3.71 14.90 -16.30
C ASP A 180 -5.17 15.20 -15.91
N GLY A 181 -5.89 15.90 -16.78
CA GLY A 181 -7.33 16.13 -16.66
C GLY A 181 -8.16 14.86 -16.81
N ASP A 182 -9.48 14.96 -16.66
CA ASP A 182 -10.37 13.83 -16.89
C ASP A 182 -10.51 13.57 -18.40
N ILE A 183 -9.56 12.81 -18.95
CA ILE A 183 -9.54 12.43 -20.36
C ILE A 183 -10.69 11.48 -20.75
N ALA A 184 -11.47 10.98 -19.79
CA ALA A 184 -12.59 10.07 -20.10
C ALA A 184 -13.72 10.78 -20.85
N PHE A 185 -13.77 12.12 -20.79
CA PHE A 185 -14.71 12.95 -21.52
C PHE A 185 -14.11 13.62 -22.77
N ASP A 186 -12.81 13.50 -22.97
CA ASP A 186 -12.18 13.96 -24.20
C ASP A 186 -12.63 13.03 -25.32
N VAL A 187 -13.13 13.61 -26.41
CA VAL A 187 -13.66 12.84 -27.52
C VAL A 187 -12.51 12.09 -28.17
N ASP A 188 -12.58 10.77 -28.21
CA ASP A 188 -11.58 9.94 -28.90
C ASP A 188 -11.58 10.35 -30.39
N PRO A 189 -10.46 10.89 -30.93
CA PRO A 189 -10.41 11.35 -32.31
C PRO A 189 -10.74 10.26 -33.32
N ALA A 190 -10.41 9.01 -33.02
CA ALA A 190 -10.77 7.87 -33.88
C ALA A 190 -12.27 7.58 -33.83
N LEU A 191 -12.91 7.84 -32.69
CA LEU A 191 -14.35 7.71 -32.51
C LEU A 191 -15.09 8.88 -33.18
N GLU A 192 -14.56 10.11 -33.10
CA GLU A 192 -15.09 11.26 -33.87
C GLU A 192 -14.98 11.04 -35.37
N GLU A 193 -13.84 10.54 -35.85
CA GLU A 193 -13.64 10.22 -37.27
C GLU A 193 -14.60 9.10 -37.72
N ALA A 194 -14.82 8.09 -36.88
CA ALA A 194 -15.79 7.03 -37.15
C ALA A 194 -17.24 7.54 -37.16
N VAL A 195 -17.61 8.48 -36.27
CA VAL A 195 -18.96 9.08 -36.22
C VAL A 195 -19.19 10.05 -37.37
N SER A 196 -18.19 10.88 -37.71
CA SER A 196 -18.27 11.86 -38.80
C SER A 196 -18.19 11.25 -40.20
N SER A 197 -17.60 10.06 -40.34
CA SER A 197 -17.58 9.31 -41.60
C SER A 197 -18.84 8.47 -41.85
N GLN A 198 -19.77 8.39 -40.90
CA GLN A 198 -21.07 7.77 -41.16
C GLN A 198 -21.95 8.68 -42.02
N PRO A 199 -22.57 8.17 -43.10
CA PRO A 199 -23.55 8.93 -43.85
C PRO A 199 -24.71 9.27 -42.93
N VAL A 200 -25.00 10.57 -42.80
CA VAL A 200 -26.14 11.07 -42.03
C VAL A 200 -27.42 10.56 -42.70
N ALA A 201 -27.94 9.42 -42.26
CA ALA A 201 -29.29 9.01 -42.60
C ALA A 201 -30.23 10.03 -41.95
N GLY A 202 -30.85 10.88 -42.78
CA GLY A 202 -31.66 12.00 -42.34
C GLY A 202 -32.72 11.59 -41.32
N ILE A 203 -32.51 11.95 -40.05
CA ILE A 203 -33.54 11.92 -39.04
C ILE A 203 -34.28 13.25 -39.15
N ALA A 204 -35.45 13.21 -39.78
CA ALA A 204 -36.34 14.36 -39.85
C ALA A 204 -36.77 14.77 -38.43
N GLY A 205 -36.40 16.00 -38.04
CA GLY A 205 -37.14 16.85 -37.10
C GLY A 205 -37.27 16.37 -35.65
N ILE A 206 -36.35 16.82 -34.79
CA ILE A 206 -36.69 17.09 -33.38
C ILE A 206 -36.38 18.57 -33.11
N THR A 207 -37.42 19.38 -33.07
CA THR A 207 -37.37 20.77 -32.66
C THR A 207 -37.30 20.82 -31.14
N VAL A 208 -36.16 21.21 -30.58
CA VAL A 208 -36.04 21.52 -29.15
C VAL A 208 -36.58 22.93 -28.94
N ALA A 209 -37.82 23.02 -28.45
CA ALA A 209 -38.39 24.28 -28.00
C ALA A 209 -37.61 24.78 -26.77
N ARG A 210 -36.98 25.94 -26.88
CA ARG A 210 -36.50 26.69 -25.72
C ARG A 210 -37.73 27.11 -24.91
N ARG A 211 -37.74 26.76 -23.62
CA ARG A 211 -38.65 27.40 -22.66
C ARG A 211 -37.99 28.70 -22.22
N ASP A 212 -38.75 29.77 -22.37
CA ASP A 212 -38.45 31.12 -21.89
C ASP A 212 -38.32 31.15 -20.35
#